data_AF-A0A0F9BXF1-F1
#
_entry.id   AF-A0A0F9BXF1-F1
#
_cell.length_a   1.000
_cell.length_b   1.000
_cell.length_c   1.000
_cell.angle_alpha   90.00
_cell.angle_beta   90.00
_cell.angle_gamma   90.00
#
_symmetry.space_group_name_H-M   'P 1'
#
loop_
_entity.id
_entity.type
_entity.pdbx_description
1 polymer ?
#
loop_
_entity_poly.entity_id
_entity_poly.type
_entity_poly.pdbx_seq_one_letter_code
_entity_poly.pdbx_strand_id
1 'polypeptide(L)'
;PTHSRARYGFGVCGHGYKYVYPDMGLYQEVILLTHQCKEIKWVVENVFPYYGYLIEPSRILGRHAYWSNFFIPHRSFTANNKIAGNTKIHKNLSSYRITGEKAYLKQVTGFDLDKYTGFDKRKTLRNCVEPKAGLHILSCMDDNKVTLKQGNLF
;
A
#
# COMPACT_ATOMS: atom_id res chain seq x y z
N PRO A 1 -12.92 5.54 -2.21
CA PRO A 1 -13.46 4.37 -1.46
C PRO A 1 -14.24 4.83 -0.22
N THR A 2 -15.38 4.18 0.06
CA THR A 2 -16.21 4.48 1.24
C THR A 2 -15.47 4.21 2.55
N HIS A 3 -14.52 3.28 2.54
CA HIS A 3 -13.61 2.89 3.62
C HIS A 3 -12.41 3.78 3.91
N SER A 4 -12.11 4.73 3.04
CA SER A 4 -10.85 5.47 3.15
C SER A 4 -10.86 6.46 4.31
N ARG A 5 -9.74 6.55 5.06
CA ARG A 5 -9.51 7.58 6.08
C ARG A 5 -9.67 9.00 5.54
N ALA A 6 -9.30 9.24 4.28
CA ALA A 6 -9.47 10.54 3.65
C ALA A 6 -10.95 10.92 3.51
N ARG A 7 -11.81 9.99 3.07
CA ARG A 7 -13.26 10.24 3.01
C ARG A 7 -13.84 10.47 4.40
N TYR A 8 -13.47 9.66 5.38
CA TYR A 8 -13.97 9.80 6.74
C TYR A 8 -13.53 11.11 7.38
N GLY A 9 -12.22 11.37 7.45
CA GLY A 9 -11.67 12.56 8.10
C GLY A 9 -12.02 13.85 7.36
N PHE A 10 -11.68 13.97 6.08
CA PHE A 10 -11.94 15.21 5.34
C PHE A 10 -13.40 15.32 4.90
N GLY A 11 -13.98 14.25 4.38
CA GLY A 11 -15.34 14.29 3.84
C GLY A 11 -16.40 14.33 4.93
N VAL A 12 -16.50 13.28 5.75
CA VAL A 12 -17.56 13.13 6.75
C VAL A 12 -17.37 14.12 7.89
N CYS A 13 -16.22 14.09 8.56
CA CYS A 13 -15.96 14.96 9.71
C CYS A 13 -15.72 16.42 9.29
N GLY A 14 -15.06 16.66 8.14
CA GLY A 14 -14.68 18.01 7.70
C GLY A 14 -15.71 18.75 6.84
N HIS A 15 -16.45 18.05 5.98
CA HIS A 15 -17.36 18.66 4.99
C HIS A 15 -18.80 18.12 5.06
N GLY A 16 -19.15 17.37 6.12
CA GLY A 16 -20.51 16.88 6.34
C GLY A 16 -20.98 15.84 5.32
N TYR A 17 -20.08 15.08 4.70
CA TYR A 17 -20.47 14.00 3.80
C TYR A 17 -21.36 13.00 4.53
N LYS A 18 -22.41 12.53 3.85
CA LYS A 18 -23.32 11.52 4.42
C LYS A 18 -22.56 10.26 4.83
N TYR A 19 -23.00 9.65 5.93
CA TYR A 19 -22.60 8.29 6.29
C TYR A 19 -23.08 7.34 5.20
N VAL A 20 -22.20 6.41 4.81
CA VAL A 20 -22.49 5.39 3.80
C VAL A 20 -21.90 4.09 4.27
N TYR A 21 -22.48 2.98 3.82
CA TYR A 21 -21.94 1.68 4.14
C TYR A 21 -20.50 1.51 3.62
N PRO A 22 -19.65 0.91 4.45
CA PRO A 22 -18.27 0.64 4.11
C PRO A 22 -18.26 -0.52 3.06
N ASP A 23 -17.59 -0.33 1.92
CA ASP A 23 -17.57 -1.22 0.73
C ASP A 23 -16.83 -2.56 0.94
N MET A 24 -17.53 -3.63 1.28
CA MET A 24 -16.91 -4.88 1.76
C MET A 24 -16.08 -5.66 0.72
N GLY A 25 -15.88 -5.16 -0.50
CA GLY A 25 -15.11 -5.80 -1.57
C GLY A 25 -13.73 -6.32 -1.14
N LEU A 26 -12.96 -5.54 -0.36
CA LEU A 26 -11.66 -6.00 0.16
C LEU A 26 -11.77 -7.31 0.93
N TYR A 27 -12.70 -7.37 1.88
CA TYR A 27 -12.83 -8.55 2.73
C TYR A 27 -13.43 -9.72 1.97
N GLN A 28 -14.31 -9.46 0.99
CA GLN A 28 -14.80 -10.49 0.07
C GLN A 28 -13.63 -11.13 -0.71
N GLU A 29 -12.71 -10.32 -1.23
CA GLU A 29 -11.52 -10.79 -1.94
C GLU A 29 -10.59 -11.60 -1.02
N VAL A 30 -10.27 -11.07 0.18
CA VAL A 30 -9.44 -11.78 1.16
C VAL A 30 -10.04 -13.12 1.56
N ILE A 31 -11.35 -13.19 1.81
CA ILE A 31 -12.07 -14.44 2.14
C ILE A 31 -11.97 -15.43 0.97
N LEU A 32 -12.27 -14.98 -0.24
CA LEU A 32 -12.21 -15.82 -1.43
C LEU A 32 -10.81 -16.44 -1.61
N LEU A 33 -9.78 -15.60 -1.59
CA LEU A 33 -8.39 -16.05 -1.78
C LEU A 33 -7.93 -16.98 -0.65
N THR A 34 -8.31 -16.69 0.60
CA THR A 34 -7.96 -17.52 1.76
C THR A 34 -8.54 -18.93 1.67
N HIS A 35 -9.79 -19.05 1.20
CA HIS A 35 -10.48 -20.34 1.17
C HIS A 35 -10.29 -21.11 -0.14
N GLN A 36 -10.16 -20.42 -1.28
CA GLN A 36 -10.13 -21.05 -2.60
C GLN A 36 -8.74 -21.09 -3.25
N CYS A 37 -7.81 -20.20 -2.85
CA CYS A 37 -6.49 -20.07 -3.49
C CYS A 37 -5.37 -20.44 -2.53
N LYS A 38 -5.34 -21.70 -2.08
CA LYS A 38 -4.31 -22.20 -1.14
C LYS A 38 -2.99 -22.55 -1.83
N GLU A 39 -3.06 -23.07 -3.05
CA GLU A 39 -1.90 -23.55 -3.82
C GLU A 39 -1.18 -22.44 -4.60
N ILE A 40 -1.87 -21.33 -4.86
CA ILE A 40 -1.32 -20.18 -5.59
C ILE A 40 -0.98 -19.09 -4.57
N LYS A 41 0.24 -18.56 -4.63
CA LYS A 41 0.64 -17.43 -3.79
C LYS A 41 -0.12 -16.16 -4.19
N TRP A 42 -0.71 -15.50 -3.21
CA TRP A 42 -1.44 -14.26 -3.40
C TRP A 42 -1.11 -13.25 -2.31
N VAL A 43 -1.26 -11.98 -2.68
CA VAL A 43 -1.13 -10.85 -1.78
C VAL A 43 -2.15 -9.77 -2.18
N VAL A 44 -2.88 -9.26 -1.21
CA VAL A 44 -3.80 -8.13 -1.35
C VAL A 44 -3.22 -6.96 -0.57
N GLU A 45 -3.12 -5.79 -1.19
CA GLU A 45 -2.65 -4.54 -0.58
C GLU A 45 -3.81 -3.55 -0.43
N ASN A 46 -3.89 -2.88 0.72
CA ASN A 46 -4.78 -1.75 0.88
C ASN A 46 -4.25 -0.71 1.88
N VAL A 47 -4.70 0.53 1.71
CA VAL A 47 -4.50 1.62 2.68
C VAL A 47 -5.32 1.36 3.94
N PHE A 48 -4.84 1.84 5.08
CA PHE A 48 -5.52 1.73 6.36
C PHE A 48 -6.98 2.24 6.31
N PRO A 49 -7.97 1.42 6.74
CA PRO A 49 -9.35 1.85 6.86
C PRO A 49 -9.53 2.91 7.95
N TYR A 50 -10.69 3.57 7.98
CA TYR A 50 -11.03 4.50 9.07
C TYR A 50 -11.51 3.80 10.35
N TYR A 51 -11.73 2.49 10.29
CA TYR A 51 -12.13 1.60 11.38
C TYR A 51 -11.04 0.54 11.60
N GLY A 52 -11.21 -0.35 12.59
CA GLY A 52 -10.28 -1.48 12.81
C GLY A 52 -10.30 -2.50 11.67
N TYR A 53 -9.30 -3.36 11.58
CA TYR A 53 -9.35 -4.46 10.61
C TYR A 53 -10.41 -5.48 11.02
N LEU A 54 -11.25 -5.91 10.08
CA LEU A 54 -12.20 -7.01 10.32
C LEU A 54 -11.53 -8.38 10.18
N ILE A 55 -10.50 -8.43 9.33
CA ILE A 55 -9.56 -9.54 9.18
C ILE A 55 -8.19 -8.92 9.31
N GLU A 56 -7.41 -9.35 10.30
CA GLU A 56 -6.08 -8.80 10.55
C GLU A 56 -5.15 -9.03 9.35
N PRO A 57 -4.38 -8.02 8.92
CA PRO A 57 -3.40 -8.17 7.86
C PRO A 57 -2.25 -9.09 8.30
N SER A 58 -1.71 -9.87 7.36
CA SER A 58 -0.51 -10.68 7.58
C SER A 58 0.73 -9.82 7.80
N ARG A 59 0.76 -8.61 7.23
CA ARG A 59 1.85 -7.65 7.41
C ARG A 59 1.40 -6.21 7.19
N ILE A 60 2.01 -5.30 7.94
CA ILE A 60 1.96 -3.84 7.68
C ILE A 60 3.36 -3.37 7.25
N LEU A 61 3.43 -2.66 6.12
CA LEU A 61 4.66 -2.00 5.65
C LEU A 61 4.33 -0.54 5.32
N GLY A 62 4.98 0.39 6.02
CA GLY A 62 4.72 1.82 5.86
C GLY A 62 3.26 2.17 6.17
N ARG A 63 2.53 2.63 5.15
CA ARG A 63 1.13 3.11 5.23
C ARG A 63 0.10 2.13 4.66
N HIS A 64 0.54 0.92 4.31
CA HIS A 64 -0.27 -0.10 3.66
C HIS A 64 -0.31 -1.37 4.50
N ALA A 65 -1.47 -2.01 4.47
CA ALA A 65 -1.74 -3.31 5.06
C ALA A 65 -1.76 -4.36 3.94
N TYR A 66 -1.24 -5.53 4.24
CA TYR A 66 -1.09 -6.64 3.32
C TYR A 66 -1.73 -7.89 3.91
N TRP A 67 -2.52 -8.60 3.11
CA TRP A 67 -3.02 -9.94 3.38
C TRP A 67 -2.36 -10.88 2.38
N SER A 68 -1.77 -11.97 2.85
CA SER A 68 -1.06 -12.93 2.01
C SER A 68 -1.11 -14.32 2.60
N ASN A 69 -1.02 -15.34 1.75
CA ASN A 69 -0.86 -16.74 2.17
C ASN A 69 0.61 -17.17 2.33
N PHE A 70 1.56 -16.23 2.26
CA PHE A 70 2.99 -16.45 2.47
C PHE A 70 3.57 -15.41 3.43
N PHE A 71 4.72 -15.74 4.03
CA PHE A 71 5.38 -14.86 4.98
C PHE A 71 6.04 -13.67 4.28
N ILE A 72 5.72 -12.46 4.76
CA ILE A 72 6.38 -11.23 4.34
C ILE A 72 7.21 -10.72 5.54
N PRO A 73 8.55 -10.76 5.48
CA PRO A 73 9.40 -10.18 6.50
C PRO A 73 9.16 -8.68 6.63
N HIS A 74 9.21 -8.16 7.86
CA HIS A 74 9.18 -6.73 8.06
C HIS A 74 10.39 -6.09 7.37
N ARG A 75 10.14 -5.02 6.62
CA ARG A 75 11.17 -4.21 5.99
C ARG A 75 10.80 -2.76 6.15
N SER A 76 11.71 -1.99 6.74
CA SER A 76 11.59 -0.55 6.74
C SER A 76 12.04 -0.04 5.38
N PHE A 77 11.10 0.53 4.64
CA PHE A 77 11.41 1.35 3.47
C PHE A 77 11.63 2.78 3.97
N THR A 78 12.69 2.98 4.76
CA THR A 78 13.22 4.32 4.91
C THR A 78 13.70 4.77 3.54
N ALA A 79 12.94 5.63 2.88
CA ALA A 79 13.57 6.70 2.14
C ALA A 79 14.58 7.35 3.10
N ASN A 80 15.74 7.75 2.59
CA ASN A 80 16.70 8.54 3.34
C ASN A 80 15.97 9.69 4.05
N ASN A 81 15.66 9.50 5.33
CA ASN A 81 14.99 10.46 6.19
C ASN A 81 15.97 11.56 6.65
N LYS A 82 17.01 11.86 5.85
CA LYS A 82 17.56 13.22 5.80
C LYS A 82 16.60 14.21 5.09
N ILE A 83 15.55 13.72 4.43
CA ILE A 83 14.47 14.55 3.87
C ILE A 83 13.19 14.51 4.72
N ALA A 84 12.96 13.49 5.56
CA ALA A 84 11.77 13.40 6.42
C ALA A 84 11.91 14.02 7.82
N GLY A 85 13.01 14.73 8.08
CA GLY A 85 13.16 15.55 9.29
C GLY A 85 13.12 17.06 9.03
N ASN A 86 13.52 17.53 7.85
CA ASN A 86 13.74 18.97 7.64
C ASN A 86 13.45 19.53 6.25
N THR A 87 12.93 18.73 5.31
CA THR A 87 12.41 19.30 4.07
C THR A 87 10.92 19.52 4.27
N LYS A 88 10.48 20.79 4.24
CA LYS A 88 9.07 21.26 4.35
C LYS A 88 8.05 20.53 3.46
N ILE A 89 8.50 19.59 2.62
CA ILE A 89 7.72 18.78 1.68
C ILE A 89 7.09 17.55 2.39
N HIS A 90 7.77 16.89 3.34
CA HIS A 90 7.26 15.65 3.95
C HIS A 90 6.30 15.87 5.12
N LYS A 91 6.34 17.01 5.80
CA LYS A 91 5.30 17.40 6.77
C LYS A 91 3.97 17.75 6.09
N ASN A 92 3.96 17.93 4.77
CA ASN A 92 2.84 18.45 3.99
C ASN A 92 2.25 17.46 2.96
N LEU A 93 2.69 16.20 2.87
CA LEU A 93 1.98 15.21 2.01
C LEU A 93 0.64 14.76 2.61
N SER A 94 0.35 15.15 3.86
CA SER A 94 -0.97 15.13 4.48
C SER A 94 -1.89 16.27 4.00
N SER A 95 -1.33 17.28 3.34
CA SER A 95 -2.05 18.44 2.81
C SER A 95 -2.05 18.46 1.28
N TYR A 96 -3.24 18.68 0.73
CA TYR A 96 -3.57 19.24 -0.58
C TYR A 96 -2.44 19.52 -1.60
N ARG A 97 -2.66 19.05 -2.83
CA ARG A 97 -1.97 19.39 -4.11
C ARG A 97 -0.72 20.28 -3.94
N ILE A 98 0.43 19.68 -3.69
CA ILE A 98 1.70 20.41 -3.64
C ILE A 98 2.18 20.64 -5.08
N THR A 99 2.63 21.86 -5.38
CA THR A 99 3.32 22.17 -6.64
C THR A 99 4.51 21.21 -6.83
N GLY A 100 4.57 20.53 -7.97
CA GLY A 100 5.64 19.55 -8.26
C GLY A 100 5.38 18.13 -7.76
N GLU A 101 4.28 17.87 -7.03
CA GLU A 101 3.95 16.52 -6.54
C GLU A 101 3.90 15.48 -7.67
N LYS A 102 3.26 15.82 -8.79
CA LYS A 102 3.14 14.90 -9.92
C LYS A 102 4.52 14.50 -10.45
N ALA A 103 5.46 15.44 -10.56
CA ALA A 103 6.82 15.16 -11.03
C ALA A 103 7.56 14.25 -10.03
N TYR A 104 7.45 14.54 -8.74
CA TYR A 104 7.99 13.68 -7.68
C TYR A 104 7.41 12.26 -7.74
N LEU A 105 6.08 12.14 -7.85
CA LEU A 105 5.42 10.83 -7.93
C LEU A 105 5.88 10.04 -9.15
N LYS A 106 6.03 10.66 -10.33
CA LYS A 106 6.61 9.99 -11.51
C LYS A 106 8.02 9.48 -11.24
N GLN A 107 8.86 10.27 -10.56
CA GLN A 107 10.22 9.87 -10.23
C GLN A 107 10.24 8.68 -9.27
N VAL A 108 9.37 8.69 -8.26
CA VAL A 108 9.31 7.62 -7.25
C VAL A 108 8.70 6.34 -7.81
N THR A 109 7.64 6.44 -8.62
CA THR A 109 6.98 5.26 -9.19
C THR A 109 7.64 4.75 -10.46
N GLY A 110 8.40 5.59 -11.16
CA GLY A 110 8.99 5.29 -12.46
C GLY A 110 8.03 5.39 -13.64
N PHE A 111 6.77 5.82 -13.44
CA PHE A 111 5.77 5.90 -14.50
C PHE A 111 5.57 7.33 -15.00
N ASP A 112 5.69 7.54 -16.32
CA ASP A 112 5.27 8.78 -16.97
C ASP A 112 3.89 8.65 -17.60
N LEU A 113 2.90 9.31 -16.98
CA LEU A 113 1.51 9.30 -17.43
C LEU A 113 1.14 10.49 -18.33
N ASP A 114 2.09 11.32 -18.77
CA ASP A 114 1.77 12.56 -19.50
C ASP A 114 1.09 12.34 -20.84
N LYS A 115 1.44 11.27 -21.54
CA LYS A 115 0.88 10.93 -22.86
C LYS A 115 -0.56 10.41 -22.80
N TYR A 116 -1.04 9.98 -21.64
CA TYR A 116 -2.38 9.38 -21.50
C TYR A 116 -3.42 10.40 -21.04
N THR A 117 -4.68 10.24 -21.42
CA THR A 117 -5.79 11.14 -21.05
C THR A 117 -6.99 10.33 -20.51
N GLY A 118 -7.99 11.02 -19.96
CA GLY A 118 -9.23 10.38 -19.48
C GLY A 118 -9.25 9.92 -18.01
N PHE A 119 -8.21 10.20 -17.21
CA PHE A 119 -8.18 9.83 -15.78
C PHE A 119 -7.31 10.77 -14.91
N ASP A 120 -7.51 10.76 -13.58
CA ASP A 120 -6.68 11.53 -12.64
C ASP A 120 -5.31 10.86 -12.45
N LYS A 121 -4.32 11.32 -13.24
CA LYS A 121 -2.93 10.84 -13.20
C LYS A 121 -2.31 10.87 -11.80
N ARG A 122 -2.59 11.90 -11.01
CA ARG A 122 -2.04 12.04 -9.66
C ARG A 122 -2.66 11.00 -8.73
N LYS A 123 -3.97 10.76 -8.84
CA LYS A 123 -4.64 9.69 -8.09
C LYS A 123 -4.06 8.32 -8.47
N THR A 124 -3.86 8.05 -9.76
CA THR A 124 -3.23 6.82 -10.23
C THR A 124 -1.84 6.64 -9.65
N LEU A 125 -0.97 7.65 -9.76
CA LEU A 125 0.40 7.57 -9.23
C LEU A 125 0.45 7.40 -7.71
N ARG A 126 -0.48 8.00 -6.96
CA ARG A 126 -0.59 7.82 -5.49
C ARG A 126 -1.04 6.41 -5.10
N ASN A 127 -1.76 5.72 -6.00
CA ASN A 127 -2.23 4.36 -5.81
C ASN A 127 -1.26 3.32 -6.37
N CYS A 128 -0.15 3.73 -7.01
CA CYS A 128 0.89 2.80 -7.39
C CYS A 128 1.61 2.29 -6.15
N VAL A 129 1.82 0.97 -6.10
CA VAL A 129 2.70 0.35 -5.11
C VAL A 129 4.10 0.94 -5.26
N GLU A 130 4.75 1.27 -4.14
CA GLU A 130 6.13 1.74 -4.15
C GLU A 130 7.04 0.64 -4.74
N PRO A 131 7.89 0.93 -5.74
CA PRO A 131 8.67 -0.11 -6.44
C PRO A 131 9.51 -0.98 -5.49
N LYS A 132 10.12 -0.38 -4.45
CA LYS A 132 10.91 -1.13 -3.46
C LYS A 132 10.07 -2.08 -2.61
N ALA A 133 8.86 -1.65 -2.24
CA ALA A 133 7.91 -2.49 -1.50
C ALA A 133 7.39 -3.62 -2.40
N GLY A 134 7.01 -3.32 -3.63
CA GLY A 134 6.59 -4.31 -4.62
C GLY A 134 7.68 -5.37 -4.88
N LEU A 135 8.93 -4.94 -5.11
CA LEU A 135 10.06 -5.85 -5.32
C LEU A 135 10.33 -6.73 -4.09
N HIS A 136 10.22 -6.17 -2.88
CA HIS A 136 10.37 -6.93 -1.63
C HIS A 136 9.31 -8.03 -1.53
N ILE A 137 8.05 -7.70 -1.79
CA ILE A 137 6.93 -8.65 -1.75
C ILE A 137 7.12 -9.73 -2.81
N LEU A 138 7.44 -9.34 -4.05
CA LEU A 138 7.70 -10.28 -5.15
C LEU A 138 8.85 -11.23 -4.82
N SER A 139 9.93 -10.71 -4.22
CA SER A 139 11.07 -11.55 -3.79
C SER A 139 10.71 -12.56 -2.70
N CYS A 140 9.66 -12.30 -1.90
CA CYS A 140 9.15 -13.25 -0.91
C CYS A 140 8.26 -14.33 -1.54
N MET A 141 7.74 -14.09 -2.75
CA MET A 141 6.96 -15.08 -3.50
C MET A 141 7.86 -16.11 -4.18
N ASP A 142 9.11 -15.78 -4.51
CA ASP A 142 10.05 -16.71 -5.13
C ASP A 142 10.60 -17.74 -4.13
N ASP A 143 10.11 -19.00 -4.20
CA ASP A 143 10.61 -20.13 -3.39
C ASP A 143 12.07 -20.50 -3.70
N ASN A 144 12.59 -20.09 -4.85
CA ASN A 144 13.97 -20.36 -5.27
C ASN A 144 15.05 -19.62 -4.45
N LYS A 145 14.66 -18.86 -3.42
CA LYS A 145 15.58 -18.20 -2.48
C LYS A 145 15.65 -18.87 -1.10
N VAL A 146 15.09 -20.07 -0.91
CA VAL A 146 15.36 -20.88 0.28
C VAL A 146 16.83 -21.32 0.24
N THR A 147 17.69 -20.56 0.91
CA THR A 147 19.03 -21.04 1.26
C THR A 147 18.83 -22.13 2.30
N LEU A 148 18.97 -23.39 1.90
CA LEU A 148 19.16 -24.50 2.83
C LEU A 148 20.44 -24.18 3.61
N LYS A 149 20.29 -23.66 4.84
CA LYS A 149 21.38 -23.75 5.81
C LYS A 149 21.51 -25.24 6.13
N GLN A 150 22.48 -25.89 5.51
CA GLN A 150 22.96 -27.18 5.97
C GLN A 150 23.38 -26.99 7.43
N GLY A 151 22.55 -27.49 8.36
CA GLY A 151 22.91 -27.53 9.75
C GLY A 151 24.15 -28.41 9.87
N ASN A 152 25.27 -27.83 10.31
CA ASN A 152 26.41 -28.63 10.75
C ASN A 152 25.94 -29.41 11.98
N LEU A 153 25.70 -30.70 11.81
CA LEU A 153 25.73 -31.66 12.91
C LEU A 153 27.20 -31.92 13.23
N PHE A 154 27.69 -31.22 14.25
CA PHE A 154 28.67 -31.77 15.19
C PHE A 154 27.95 -32.02 16.50
#